data_AF-A0A2N2MK60-F1
#
_entry.id   AF-A0A2N2MK60-F1
#
_cell.length_a   1.000
_cell.length_b   1.000
_cell.length_c   1.000
_cell.angle_alpha   90.00
_cell.angle_beta   90.00
_cell.angle_gamma   90.00
#
_symmetry.space_group_name_H-M   'P 1'
#
loop_
_entity.id
_entity.type
_entity.pdbx_description
1 polymer ?
#
loop_
_entity_poly.entity_id
_entity_poly.type
_entity_poly.pdbx_seq_one_letter_code
_entity_poly.pdbx_strand_id
1 'polypeptide(L)'
;MTTTPATKPGNTKRLFAAYTEAVNTLDSARSMPLNIQRQWVILFAVGIAVIAMVSGLYLDVTARAAITGREIQNLELVIASNRRTNADYETDFALLMSNQAMQDRARESGFEMLEQGQVEYMIVPGYLPVDGIHFKSEVVETQPISAAPEFHASLLDWLAEAVRTASTPLGDVR
;
A
#
# COMPACT_ATOMS: atom_id res chain seq x y z
N MET A 1 -82.54 30.23 70.93
CA MET A 1 -81.92 28.99 71.44
C MET A 1 -80.98 28.47 70.38
N THR A 2 -79.68 28.64 70.63
CA THR A 2 -78.55 28.32 69.75
C THR A 2 -77.96 26.98 70.14
N THR A 3 -77.72 26.07 69.19
CA THR A 3 -76.65 25.06 69.34
C THR A 3 -76.01 24.73 68.00
N THR A 4 -74.82 25.31 67.81
CA THR A 4 -73.75 24.89 66.89
C THR A 4 -73.36 23.42 67.14
N PRO A 5 -73.25 22.56 66.12
CA PRO A 5 -72.62 21.26 66.30
C PRO A 5 -71.09 21.38 66.20
N ALA A 6 -70.44 20.77 67.18
CA ALA A 6 -69.02 20.82 67.45
C ALA A 6 -68.15 20.17 66.36
N THR A 7 -67.11 20.89 65.94
CA THR A 7 -66.04 20.41 65.06
C THR A 7 -65.13 19.45 65.82
N LYS A 8 -65.19 18.16 65.48
CA LYS A 8 -64.38 17.09 66.06
C LYS A 8 -62.91 17.22 65.60
N PRO A 9 -61.94 17.43 66.50
CA PRO A 9 -60.54 17.53 66.12
C PRO A 9 -59.92 16.13 66.07
N GLY A 10 -59.33 15.76 64.94
CA GLY A 10 -58.46 14.58 64.88
C GLY A 10 -58.60 13.73 63.64
N ASN A 11 -58.18 14.26 62.49
CA ASN A 11 -57.73 13.38 61.39
C ASN A 11 -56.73 14.04 60.42
N THR A 12 -56.07 15.12 60.83
CA THR A 12 -55.11 15.83 59.98
C THR A 12 -53.85 14.99 59.76
N LYS A 13 -53.38 14.24 60.76
CA LYS A 13 -52.17 13.40 60.66
C LYS A 13 -52.26 12.33 59.57
N ARG A 14 -53.44 11.74 59.33
CA ARG A 14 -53.63 10.72 58.29
C ARG A 14 -53.67 11.30 56.88
N LEU A 15 -54.26 12.48 56.73
CA LEU A 15 -54.29 13.19 55.45
C LEU A 15 -52.89 13.68 55.05
N PHE A 16 -52.11 14.18 56.01
CA PHE A 16 -50.71 14.54 55.77
C PHE A 16 -49.84 13.31 55.45
N ALA A 17 -50.04 12.18 56.12
CA ALA A 17 -49.31 10.94 55.82
C ALA A 17 -49.61 10.43 54.39
N ALA A 18 -50.88 10.39 54.00
CA ALA A 18 -51.29 9.99 52.65
C ALA A 18 -50.79 10.97 51.59
N TYR A 19 -50.75 12.27 51.89
CA TYR A 19 -50.17 13.26 50.99
C TYR A 19 -48.67 13.02 50.81
N THR A 20 -47.91 12.82 51.89
CA THR A 20 -46.46 12.56 51.83
C THR A 20 -46.11 11.30 51.06
N GLU A 21 -46.92 10.25 51.16
CA GLU A 21 -46.75 9.01 50.40
C GLU A 21 -47.05 9.21 48.90
N ALA A 22 -48.06 10.02 48.58
CA ALA A 22 -48.39 10.38 47.20
C ALA A 22 -47.30 11.24 46.54
N VAL A 23 -46.70 12.21 47.26
CA VAL A 23 -45.60 13.02 46.68
C VAL A 23 -44.32 12.19 46.50
N ASN A 24 -44.03 11.30 47.46
CA ASN A 24 -42.83 10.47 47.39
C ASN A 24 -42.88 9.42 46.25
N THR A 25 -44.08 8.94 45.90
CA THR A 25 -44.28 8.06 44.73
C THR A 25 -44.21 8.82 43.39
N LEU A 26 -44.56 10.11 43.38
CA LEU A 26 -44.44 10.97 42.20
C LEU A 26 -42.99 11.39 41.90
N ASP A 27 -42.17 11.65 42.93
CA ASP A 27 -40.75 11.99 42.75
C ASP A 27 -39.93 10.81 42.19
N SER A 28 -40.26 9.57 42.58
CA SER A 28 -39.58 8.36 42.10
C SER A 28 -39.81 8.07 40.60
N ALA A 29 -40.95 8.50 40.04
CA ALA A 29 -41.24 8.35 38.62
C ALA A 29 -40.50 9.37 37.73
N ARG A 30 -39.94 10.44 38.32
CA ARG A 30 -39.29 11.54 37.58
C ARG A 30 -37.79 11.36 37.40
N SER A 31 -37.17 10.40 38.06
CA SER A 31 -35.79 10.00 37.80
C SER A 31 -35.72 8.87 36.77
N MET A 32 -36.26 9.09 35.57
CA MET A 32 -35.88 8.25 34.43
C MET A 32 -34.42 8.56 34.08
N PRO A 33 -33.50 7.58 34.14
CA PRO A 33 -32.08 7.82 34.04
C PRO A 33 -31.71 8.18 32.59
N LEU A 34 -31.42 9.48 32.35
CA LEU A 34 -31.17 10.10 31.03
C LEU A 34 -29.84 9.64 30.37
N ASN A 35 -29.10 8.74 31.00
CA ASN A 35 -27.77 8.28 30.60
C ASN A 35 -27.79 7.14 29.56
N ILE A 36 -28.81 6.27 29.57
CA ILE A 36 -28.94 5.17 28.60
C ILE A 36 -29.06 5.73 27.17
N GLN A 37 -29.82 6.81 26.96
CA GLN A 37 -30.03 7.37 25.63
C GLN A 37 -28.75 8.02 25.05
N ARG A 38 -27.91 8.64 25.89
CA ARG A 38 -26.65 9.24 25.45
C ARG A 38 -25.59 8.19 25.10
N GLN A 39 -25.55 7.07 25.83
CA GLN A 39 -24.61 5.97 25.53
C GLN A 39 -24.84 5.38 24.14
N TRP A 40 -26.10 5.19 23.72
CA TRP A 40 -26.41 4.69 22.38
C TRP A 40 -25.96 5.63 21.26
N VAL A 41 -26.10 6.95 21.46
CA VAL A 41 -25.62 7.95 20.50
C VAL A 41 -24.09 7.89 20.37
N ILE A 42 -23.38 7.78 21.49
CA ILE A 42 -21.92 7.65 21.50
C ILE A 42 -21.49 6.35 20.81
N LEU A 43 -22.13 5.23 21.15
CA LEU A 43 -21.80 3.92 20.59
C LEU A 43 -22.03 3.89 19.07
N PHE A 44 -23.13 4.49 18.61
CA PHE A 44 -23.43 4.66 17.19
C PHE A 44 -22.39 5.54 16.49
N ALA A 45 -22.02 6.67 17.09
CA ALA A 45 -20.99 7.56 16.54
C ALA A 45 -19.63 6.87 16.43
N VAL A 46 -19.24 6.08 17.44
CA VAL A 46 -18.01 5.27 17.41
C VAL A 46 -18.07 4.22 16.30
N GLY A 47 -19.21 3.55 16.13
CA GLY A 47 -19.40 2.59 15.03
C GLY A 47 -19.17 3.22 13.66
N ILE A 48 -19.75 4.41 13.43
CA ILE A 48 -19.53 5.17 12.18
C ILE A 48 -18.07 5.57 12.05
N ALA A 49 -17.43 6.04 13.12
CA ALA A 49 -16.02 6.45 13.10
C ALA A 49 -15.10 5.28 12.70
N VAL A 50 -15.34 4.08 13.23
CA VAL A 50 -14.59 2.87 12.86
C VAL A 50 -14.80 2.53 11.39
N ILE A 51 -16.05 2.56 10.90
CA ILE A 51 -16.35 2.31 9.48
C ILE A 51 -15.65 3.34 8.59
N ALA A 52 -15.68 4.63 8.97
CA ALA A 52 -15.02 5.70 8.23
C ALA A 52 -13.50 5.51 8.19
N MET A 53 -12.88 5.09 9.31
CA MET A 53 -11.46 4.81 9.38
C MET A 53 -11.05 3.64 8.47
N VAL A 54 -11.78 2.53 8.51
CA VAL A 54 -11.54 1.37 7.63
C VAL A 54 -11.74 1.75 6.16
N SER A 55 -12.78 2.53 5.86
CA SER A 55 -13.04 2.99 4.50
C SER A 55 -11.93 3.90 3.98
N GLY A 56 -11.43 4.81 4.82
CA GLY A 56 -10.31 5.70 4.48
C GLY A 56 -9.03 4.92 4.21
N LEU A 57 -8.71 3.93 5.05
CA LEU A 57 -7.57 3.03 4.84
C LEU A 57 -7.70 2.25 3.53
N TYR A 58 -8.86 1.65 3.29
CA TYR A 58 -9.11 0.88 2.07
C TYR A 58 -8.93 1.75 0.82
N LEU A 59 -9.40 3.00 0.86
CA LEU A 59 -9.27 3.95 -0.24
C LEU A 59 -7.80 4.37 -0.46
N ASP A 60 -7.03 4.64 0.60
CA ASP A 60 -5.61 4.99 0.49
C ASP A 60 -4.78 3.83 -0.11
N VAL A 61 -4.99 2.60 0.37
CA VAL A 61 -4.31 1.42 -0.16
C VAL A 61 -4.66 1.20 -1.63
N THR A 62 -5.94 1.30 -1.98
CA THR A 62 -6.39 1.12 -3.37
C THR A 62 -5.83 2.21 -4.29
N ALA A 63 -5.79 3.47 -3.82
CA ALA A 63 -5.21 4.58 -4.57
C ALA A 63 -3.71 4.38 -4.81
N ARG A 64 -2.95 3.99 -3.79
CA ARG A 64 -1.51 3.70 -3.92
C ARG A 64 -1.26 2.54 -4.88
N ALA A 65 -2.03 1.47 -4.77
CA ALA A 65 -1.93 0.33 -5.68
C ALA A 65 -2.19 0.74 -7.14
N ALA A 66 -3.19 1.60 -7.40
CA ALA A 66 -3.48 2.10 -8.73
C ALA A 66 -2.35 3.00 -9.30
N ILE A 67 -1.75 3.86 -8.46
CA ILE A 67 -0.63 4.72 -8.87
C ILE A 67 0.59 3.87 -9.22
N THR A 68 1.00 2.96 -8.34
CA THR A 68 2.15 2.08 -8.58
C THR A 68 1.90 1.17 -9.79
N GLY A 69 0.68 0.65 -9.95
CA GLY A 69 0.32 -0.16 -11.12
C GLY A 69 0.47 0.60 -12.44
N ARG A 70 0.08 1.89 -12.48
CA ARG A 70 0.29 2.75 -13.66
C ARG A 70 1.77 2.99 -13.94
N GLU A 71 2.57 3.16 -12.90
CA GLU A 71 4.02 3.34 -13.06
C GLU A 71 4.68 2.07 -13.63
N ILE A 72 4.29 0.90 -13.14
CA ILE A 72 4.75 -0.39 -13.70
C ILE A 72 4.40 -0.49 -15.19
N GLN A 73 3.16 -0.17 -15.57
CA GLN A 73 2.75 -0.18 -16.98
C GLN A 73 3.58 0.79 -17.83
N ASN A 74 3.89 1.98 -17.30
CA ASN A 74 4.75 2.93 -18.00
C ASN A 74 6.17 2.39 -18.20
N LEU A 75 6.76 1.78 -17.17
CA LEU A 75 8.07 1.14 -17.26
C LEU A 75 8.06 -0.04 -18.24
N GLU A 76 7.02 -0.85 -18.26
CA GLU A 76 6.86 -1.95 -19.24
C GLU A 76 6.81 -1.42 -20.68
N LEU A 77 6.11 -0.31 -20.93
CA LEU A 77 6.09 0.34 -22.24
C LEU A 77 7.48 0.83 -22.64
N VAL A 78 8.23 1.43 -21.71
CA VAL A 78 9.63 1.85 -21.95
C VAL A 78 10.52 0.67 -22.27
N ILE A 79 10.41 -0.44 -21.52
CA ILE A 79 11.17 -1.68 -21.77
C ILE A 79 10.83 -2.24 -23.16
N ALA A 80 9.55 -2.31 -23.50
CA ALA A 80 9.10 -2.82 -24.80
C ALA A 80 9.64 -1.95 -25.95
N SER A 81 9.60 -0.62 -25.79
CA SER A 81 10.17 0.34 -26.74
C SER A 81 11.67 0.10 -26.91
N ASN A 82 12.43 0.01 -25.82
CA ASN A 82 13.88 -0.19 -25.88
C ASN A 82 14.26 -1.53 -26.51
N ARG A 83 13.53 -2.61 -26.20
CA ARG A 83 13.74 -3.91 -26.82
C ARG A 83 13.52 -3.87 -28.33
N ARG A 84 12.48 -3.17 -28.78
CA ARG A 84 12.22 -2.98 -30.21
C ARG A 84 13.37 -2.23 -30.88
N THR A 85 13.79 -1.10 -30.31
CA THR A 85 14.92 -0.33 -30.84
C THR A 85 16.21 -1.16 -30.91
N ASN A 86 16.51 -1.98 -29.89
CA ASN A 86 17.68 -2.85 -29.92
C ASN A 86 17.59 -3.91 -31.02
N ALA A 87 16.41 -4.51 -31.22
CA ALA A 87 16.20 -5.49 -32.29
C ALA A 87 16.34 -4.86 -33.68
N ASP A 88 15.87 -3.62 -33.84
CA ASP A 88 16.06 -2.85 -35.08
C ASP A 88 17.56 -2.61 -35.32
N TYR A 89 18.32 -2.16 -34.32
CA TYR A 89 19.77 -1.97 -34.44
C TYR A 89 20.52 -3.27 -34.70
N GLU A 90 20.14 -4.38 -34.06
CA GLU A 90 20.75 -5.68 -34.30
C GLU A 90 20.55 -6.12 -35.74
N THR A 91 19.36 -5.86 -36.30
CA THR A 91 19.05 -6.12 -37.71
C THR A 91 19.91 -5.26 -38.63
N ASP A 92 20.05 -3.96 -38.34
CA ASP A 92 20.89 -3.04 -39.12
C ASP A 92 22.36 -3.45 -39.07
N PHE A 93 22.87 -3.81 -37.90
CA PHE A 93 24.24 -4.32 -37.74
C PHE A 93 24.46 -5.60 -38.52
N ALA A 94 23.51 -6.55 -38.47
CA ALA A 94 23.60 -7.79 -39.22
C ALA A 94 23.63 -7.54 -40.74
N LEU A 95 22.84 -6.58 -41.23
CA LEU A 95 22.85 -6.16 -42.62
C LEU A 95 24.21 -5.56 -43.03
N LEU A 96 24.72 -4.60 -42.24
CA LEU A 96 25.99 -3.92 -42.51
C LEU A 96 27.20 -4.85 -42.40
N MET A 97 27.20 -5.75 -41.42
CA MET A 97 28.25 -6.74 -41.17
C MET A 97 28.06 -8.02 -41.97
N SER A 98 27.01 -8.11 -42.80
CA SER A 98 26.82 -9.27 -43.67
C SER A 98 28.02 -9.42 -44.60
N ASN A 99 28.45 -10.67 -44.84
CA ASN A 99 29.56 -10.96 -45.75
C ASN A 99 29.36 -10.30 -47.12
N GLN A 100 28.12 -10.26 -47.60
CA GLN A 100 27.77 -9.62 -48.86
C GLN A 100 28.01 -8.10 -48.81
N ALA A 101 27.46 -7.39 -47.83
CA ALA A 101 27.66 -5.94 -47.69
C ALA A 101 29.12 -5.56 -47.43
N MET A 102 29.88 -6.41 -46.73
CA MET A 102 31.33 -6.22 -46.55
C MET A 102 32.10 -6.46 -47.85
N GLN A 103 31.77 -7.51 -48.60
CA GLN A 103 32.42 -7.82 -49.87
C GLN A 103 32.16 -6.74 -50.92
N ASP A 104 30.93 -6.23 -50.98
CA ASP A 104 30.58 -5.14 -51.90
C ASP A 104 31.36 -3.87 -51.56
N ARG A 105 31.42 -3.47 -50.27
CA ARG A 105 32.26 -2.35 -49.82
C ARG A 105 33.75 -2.56 -50.09
N ALA A 106 34.25 -3.78 -49.95
CA ALA A 106 35.64 -4.10 -50.26
C ALA A 106 35.93 -3.91 -51.76
N ARG A 107 35.04 -4.41 -52.64
CA ARG A 107 35.16 -4.20 -54.09
C ARG A 107 35.09 -2.73 -54.48
N GLU A 108 34.16 -1.97 -53.91
CA GLU A 108 34.03 -0.52 -54.13
C GLU A 108 35.29 0.25 -53.68
N SER A 109 35.98 -0.26 -52.66
CA SER A 109 37.25 0.31 -52.17
C SER A 109 38.47 -0.16 -52.97
N GLY A 110 38.28 -0.94 -54.04
CA GLY A 110 39.35 -1.43 -54.90
C GLY A 110 40.05 -2.70 -54.38
N PHE A 111 39.49 -3.39 -53.39
CA PHE A 111 39.99 -4.69 -52.98
C PHE A 111 39.48 -5.80 -53.90
N GLU A 112 40.34 -6.79 -54.11
CA GLU A 112 40.07 -7.95 -54.97
C GLU A 112 40.12 -9.23 -54.13
N MET A 113 39.45 -10.29 -54.61
CA MET A 113 39.46 -11.56 -53.92
C MET A 113 40.79 -12.26 -54.17
N LEU A 114 41.51 -12.58 -53.09
CA LEU A 114 42.81 -13.26 -53.17
C LEU A 114 42.66 -14.69 -53.70
N GLU A 115 43.48 -15.05 -54.69
CA GLU A 115 43.63 -16.44 -55.13
C GLU A 115 44.66 -17.18 -54.27
N GLN A 116 44.58 -18.52 -54.21
CA GLN A 116 45.43 -19.35 -53.34
C GLN A 116 46.94 -19.18 -53.61
N GLY A 117 47.34 -18.69 -54.79
CA GLY A 117 48.74 -18.43 -55.14
C GLY A 117 49.29 -17.05 -54.74
N GLN A 118 48.46 -16.17 -54.19
CA GLN A 118 48.82 -14.76 -53.90
C GLN A 118 49.06 -14.49 -52.40
N VAL A 119 49.07 -15.52 -51.55
CA VAL A 119 49.20 -15.38 -50.10
C VAL A 119 50.67 -15.35 -49.68
N GLU A 120 51.14 -14.21 -49.18
CA GLU A 120 52.48 -14.05 -48.59
C GLU A 120 52.39 -13.94 -47.06
N TYR A 121 53.15 -14.77 -46.35
CA TYR A 121 53.15 -14.80 -44.89
C TYR A 121 54.27 -13.92 -44.35
N MET A 122 53.92 -12.92 -43.53
CA MET A 122 54.88 -12.09 -42.80
C MET A 122 54.79 -12.35 -41.30
N ILE A 123 55.94 -12.60 -40.67
CA ILE A 123 56.03 -12.70 -39.21
C ILE A 123 56.05 -11.28 -38.64
N VAL A 124 55.01 -10.90 -37.91
CA VAL A 124 54.94 -9.61 -37.21
C VAL A 124 55.52 -9.77 -35.80
N PRO A 125 56.68 -9.15 -35.48
CA PRO A 125 57.28 -9.25 -34.16
C PRO A 125 56.35 -8.65 -33.09
N GLY A 126 56.11 -9.38 -32.00
CA GLY A 126 55.24 -8.92 -30.91
C GLY A 126 53.74 -9.18 -31.14
N TYR A 127 53.36 -9.92 -32.18
CA TYR A 127 51.98 -10.38 -32.33
C TYR A 127 51.59 -11.31 -31.19
N LEU A 128 50.70 -10.84 -30.32
CA LEU A 128 50.05 -11.63 -29.30
C LEU A 128 48.77 -12.22 -29.92
N PRO A 129 48.67 -13.54 -30.11
CA PRO A 129 47.42 -14.13 -30.58
C PRO A 129 46.31 -13.80 -29.59
N VAL A 130 45.14 -13.42 -30.11
CA VAL A 130 43.95 -13.24 -29.27
C VAL A 130 43.65 -14.61 -28.67
N ASP A 131 43.75 -14.73 -27.34
CA ASP A 131 43.36 -15.95 -26.63
C ASP A 131 41.93 -16.31 -27.07
N GLY A 132 41.74 -17.56 -27.49
CA GLY A 132 40.46 -18.04 -27.99
C GLY A 132 39.33 -17.75 -27.00
N ILE A 133 38.12 -17.52 -27.52
CA ILE A 133 36.94 -17.16 -26.74
C ILE A 133 36.71 -18.21 -25.63
N HIS A 134 36.98 -17.85 -24.38
CA HIS A 134 36.75 -18.72 -23.23
C HIS A 134 35.25 -18.67 -22.87
N PHE A 135 34.48 -19.67 -23.29
CA PHE A 135 33.02 -19.78 -23.04
C PHE A 135 32.59 -20.03 -21.58
N LYS A 136 33.42 -19.70 -20.58
CA LYS A 136 33.01 -19.78 -19.17
C LYS A 136 32.46 -18.42 -18.72
N SER A 137 31.17 -18.20 -18.96
CA SER A 137 30.44 -17.13 -18.29
C SER A 137 30.27 -17.53 -16.82
N GLU A 138 30.97 -16.84 -15.92
CA GLU A 138 30.67 -16.91 -14.51
C GLU A 138 29.29 -16.27 -14.33
N VAL A 139 28.29 -17.11 -14.07
CA VAL A 139 26.95 -16.65 -13.71
C VAL A 139 27.11 -15.95 -12.37
N VAL A 140 27.19 -14.63 -12.39
CA VAL A 140 27.00 -13.82 -11.20
C VAL A 140 25.58 -14.12 -10.73
N GLU A 141 25.44 -14.91 -9.67
CA GLU A 141 24.18 -15.09 -8.97
C GLU A 141 23.73 -13.71 -8.49
N THR A 142 22.90 -13.04 -9.29
CA THR A 142 22.14 -11.87 -8.86
C THR A 142 21.33 -12.30 -7.66
N GLN A 143 21.74 -11.83 -6.47
CA GLN A 143 20.99 -12.04 -5.24
C GLN A 143 19.54 -11.60 -5.49
N PRO A 144 18.55 -12.46 -5.18
CA PRO A 144 17.16 -12.11 -5.39
C PRO A 144 16.83 -10.89 -4.52
N ILE A 145 16.24 -9.87 -5.15
CA ILE A 145 15.74 -8.63 -4.53
C ILE A 145 14.79 -8.93 -3.33
N SER A 146 14.25 -10.16 -3.25
CA SER A 146 13.43 -10.71 -2.16
C SER A 146 14.06 -10.79 -0.76
N ALA A 147 15.36 -10.49 -0.58
CA ALA A 147 16.01 -10.55 0.72
C ALA A 147 15.76 -9.31 1.62
N ALA A 148 15.14 -8.24 1.10
CA ALA A 148 14.89 -7.04 1.89
C ALA A 148 13.72 -7.26 2.88
N PRO A 149 13.92 -6.98 4.19
CA PRO A 149 12.94 -7.28 5.24
C PRO A 149 11.63 -6.49 5.10
N GLU A 150 11.62 -5.36 4.40
CA GLU A 150 10.40 -4.58 4.12
C GLU A 150 9.32 -5.35 3.32
N PHE A 151 9.69 -6.39 2.56
CA PHE A 151 8.72 -7.19 1.79
C PHE A 151 8.08 -8.34 2.59
N HIS A 152 8.52 -8.56 3.84
CA HIS A 152 8.01 -9.64 4.71
C HIS A 152 7.06 -9.14 5.81
N ALA A 153 6.89 -7.83 5.97
CA ALA A 153 5.97 -7.27 6.94
C ALA A 153 4.52 -7.59 6.55
N SER A 154 3.79 -8.26 7.45
CA SER A 154 2.39 -8.62 7.18
C SER A 154 1.46 -7.44 7.46
N LEU A 155 0.33 -7.39 6.75
CA LEU A 155 -0.72 -6.39 6.98
C LEU A 155 -1.27 -6.46 8.42
N LEU A 156 -1.18 -7.64 9.03
CA LEU A 156 -1.56 -7.86 10.43
C LEU A 156 -0.59 -7.22 11.41
N ASP A 157 0.72 -7.17 11.10
CA ASP A 157 1.71 -6.48 11.93
C ASP A 157 1.45 -4.98 11.96
N TRP A 158 1.14 -4.39 10.80
CA TRP A 158 0.73 -2.99 10.73
C TRP A 158 -0.57 -2.73 11.50
N LEU A 159 -1.57 -3.60 11.38
CA LEU A 159 -2.86 -3.43 12.08
C LEU A 159 -2.67 -3.52 13.60
N ALA A 160 -1.85 -4.45 14.07
CA ALA A 160 -1.50 -4.59 15.48
C ALA A 160 -0.85 -3.30 16.03
N GLU A 161 0.03 -2.68 15.25
CA GLU A 161 0.69 -1.43 15.62
C GLU A 161 -0.26 -0.23 15.61
N ALA A 162 -1.16 -0.16 14.63
CA ALA A 162 -2.19 0.89 14.56
C ALA A 162 -3.15 0.83 15.75
N VAL A 163 -3.59 -0.37 16.15
CA VAL A 163 -4.43 -0.57 17.34
C VAL A 163 -3.68 -0.20 18.61
N ARG A 164 -2.40 -0.55 18.73
CA ARG A 164 -1.54 -0.13 19.84
C ARG A 164 -1.46 1.38 19.96
N THR A 165 -1.17 2.06 18.86
CA THR A 165 -1.04 3.53 18.81
C THR A 165 -2.36 4.21 19.17
N ALA A 166 -3.49 3.68 18.71
CA ALA A 166 -4.82 4.19 19.04
C ALA A 166 -5.24 3.92 20.49
N SER A 167 -4.76 2.82 21.09
CA SER A 167 -5.09 2.41 22.45
C SER A 167 -4.29 3.13 23.53
N THR A 168 -3.24 3.87 23.17
CA THR A 168 -2.46 4.68 24.11
C THR A 168 -3.37 5.76 24.71
N PRO A 169 -3.76 5.67 25.99
CA PRO A 169 -4.58 6.70 26.61
C PRO A 169 -3.78 8.00 26.71
N LEU A 170 -4.42 9.16 26.47
CA LEU A 170 -3.87 10.50 26.76
C LEU A 170 -3.61 10.65 28.27
N GLY A 171 -2.57 10.00 28.78
CA GLY A 171 -2.29 9.85 30.21
C GLY A 171 -0.82 10.00 30.59
N ASP A 172 0.06 10.38 29.67
CA ASP A 172 1.44 10.75 30.00
C ASP A 172 1.95 11.86 29.07
N VAL A 173 1.52 13.09 29.38
CA VAL A 173 2.25 14.29 29.00
C VAL A 173 2.51 15.04 30.31
N ARG A 174 3.69 14.84 30.88
CA ARG A 174 4.28 15.74 31.88
C ARG A 174 5.76 15.95 31.60
#